data_AF-L9XMC1-F1
#
_entry.id   AF-L9XMC1-F1
#
_cell.length_a   1.000
_cell.length_b   1.000
_cell.length_c   1.000
_cell.angle_alpha   90.00
_cell.angle_beta   90.00
_cell.angle_gamma   90.00
#
_symmetry.space_group_name_H-M   'P 1'
#
loop_
_entity.id
_entity.type
_entity.pdbx_description
1 polymer ?
#
loop_
_entity_poly.entity_id
_entity_poly.type
_entity_poly.pdbx_seq_one_letter_code
_entity_poly.pdbx_strand_id
1 'polypeptide(L)'
;MTQDTLPADFYEHLSPKKNAMFKVLLDGKGEWIRGVDIRQRMRDDHGLSVPDPPGAIAIHLSHYTQWYSEEFRRDLIPGRWEDNSRVHAEFRLGEKYEDELRDWFDK
;
A
#
# COMPACT_ATOMS: atom_id res chain seq x y z
N MET A 1 2.27 12.12 24.48
CA MET A 1 2.37 11.18 23.34
C MET A 1 1.28 11.62 22.37
N THR A 2 1.63 12.45 21.40
CA THR A 2 0.74 12.72 20.27
C THR A 2 0.57 11.39 19.54
N GLN A 3 -0.66 10.86 19.54
CA GLN A 3 -0.97 9.64 18.81
C GLN A 3 -0.68 9.91 17.32
N ASP A 4 0.36 9.25 16.80
CA ASP A 4 0.68 9.21 15.38
C ASP A 4 -0.40 8.41 14.65
N THR A 5 -1.56 9.06 14.46
CA THR A 5 -2.76 8.45 13.86
C THR A 5 -2.83 8.75 12.38
N LEU A 6 -3.61 7.95 11.65
CA LEU A 6 -3.89 8.28 10.25
C LEU A 6 -4.60 9.64 10.16
N PRO A 7 -4.28 10.46 9.13
CA PRO A 7 -5.00 11.69 8.85
C PRO A 7 -6.51 11.44 8.80
N ALA A 8 -7.31 12.37 9.34
CA ALA A 8 -8.75 12.18 9.47
C ALA A 8 -9.45 11.95 8.11
N ASP A 9 -8.92 12.50 7.04
CA ASP A 9 -9.43 12.36 5.67
C ASP A 9 -8.86 11.13 4.92
N PHE A 10 -7.98 10.35 5.54
CA PHE A 10 -7.26 9.25 4.89
C PHE A 10 -8.18 8.25 4.20
N TYR A 11 -9.23 7.83 4.90
CA TYR A 11 -10.18 6.84 4.40
C TYR A 11 -11.07 7.40 3.28
N GLU A 12 -11.28 8.71 3.23
CA GLU A 12 -12.05 9.37 2.17
C GLU A 12 -11.33 9.30 0.81
N HIS A 13 -10.00 9.21 0.83
CA HIS A 13 -9.17 9.14 -0.37
C HIS A 13 -8.89 7.72 -0.88
N LEU A 14 -9.48 6.70 -0.24
CA LEU A 14 -9.32 5.30 -0.61
C LEU A 14 -10.26 4.90 -1.76
N SER A 15 -9.72 4.95 -2.98
CA SER A 15 -10.38 4.35 -4.14
C SER A 15 -10.43 2.81 -4.02
N PRO A 16 -11.29 2.12 -4.79
CA PRO A 16 -11.37 0.65 -4.78
C PRO A 16 -10.01 -0.04 -4.98
N LYS A 17 -9.14 0.54 -5.82
CA LYS A 17 -7.77 0.04 -6.05
C LYS A 17 -6.88 0.19 -4.82
N LYS A 18 -6.97 1.32 -4.10
CA LYS A 18 -6.20 1.52 -2.87
C LYS A 18 -6.69 0.59 -1.76
N ASN A 19 -8.02 0.41 -1.64
CA ASN A 19 -8.60 -0.55 -0.70
C ASN A 19 -8.10 -1.97 -0.97
N ALA A 20 -8.15 -2.45 -2.21
CA ALA A 20 -7.64 -3.77 -2.57
C ALA A 20 -6.12 -3.89 -2.30
N MET A 21 -5.34 -2.85 -2.60
CA MET A 21 -3.92 -2.84 -2.29
C MET A 21 -3.64 -2.98 -0.79
N PHE A 22 -4.38 -2.26 0.08
CA PHE A 22 -4.24 -2.41 1.53
C PHE A 22 -4.63 -3.80 2.02
N LYS A 23 -5.73 -4.37 1.53
CA LYS A 23 -6.14 -5.73 1.88
C LYS A 23 -5.06 -6.77 1.53
N VAL A 24 -4.52 -6.68 0.32
CA VAL A 24 -3.42 -7.56 -0.13
C VAL A 24 -2.18 -7.42 0.76
N LEU A 25 -1.82 -6.20 1.17
CA LEU A 25 -0.67 -5.95 2.05
C LEU A 25 -0.92 -6.41 3.49
N LEU A 26 -2.14 -6.26 4.01
CA LEU A 26 -2.56 -6.72 5.34
C LEU A 26 -2.52 -8.24 5.44
N ASP A 27 -2.98 -8.93 4.41
CA ASP A 27 -2.92 -10.40 4.29
C ASP A 27 -1.49 -10.92 4.27
N GLY A 28 -0.55 -10.09 3.80
CA GLY A 28 0.89 -10.35 3.81
C GLY A 28 1.50 -10.38 5.21
N LYS A 29 0.78 -9.97 6.26
CA LYS A 29 1.24 -10.01 7.68
C LYS A 29 2.64 -9.42 7.88
N GLY A 30 2.90 -8.29 7.23
CA GLY A 30 4.17 -7.57 7.33
C GLY A 30 5.29 -8.11 6.44
N GLU A 31 5.06 -9.16 5.66
CA GLU A 31 6.01 -9.65 4.66
C GLU A 31 6.16 -8.67 3.49
N TRP A 32 7.35 -8.67 2.89
CA TRP A 32 7.61 -7.94 1.66
C TRP A 32 7.00 -8.68 0.48
N ILE A 33 6.10 -8.02 -0.23
CA ILE A 33 5.42 -8.58 -1.41
C ILE A 33 5.87 -7.83 -2.65
N ARG A 34 6.23 -8.55 -3.70
CA ARG A 34 6.60 -7.93 -4.98
C ARG A 34 5.40 -7.21 -5.58
N GLY A 35 5.65 -6.03 -6.16
CA GLY A 35 4.60 -5.22 -6.75
C GLY A 35 3.83 -5.94 -7.86
N VAL A 36 4.43 -6.91 -8.56
CA VAL A 36 3.73 -7.74 -9.55
C VAL A 36 2.71 -8.66 -8.89
N ASP A 37 3.08 -9.30 -7.78
CA ASP A 37 2.20 -10.20 -7.04
C ASP A 37 1.06 -9.42 -6.39
N ILE A 38 1.31 -8.20 -5.90
CA ILE A 38 0.25 -7.31 -5.40
C ILE A 38 -0.78 -7.04 -6.49
N ARG A 39 -0.35 -6.65 -7.69
CA ARG A 39 -1.27 -6.34 -8.80
C ARG A 39 -2.05 -7.57 -9.25
N GLN A 40 -1.40 -8.74 -9.26
CA GLN A 40 -2.05 -10.00 -9.61
C GLN A 40 -3.15 -10.32 -8.60
N ARG A 41 -2.86 -10.26 -7.30
CA ARG A 41 -3.88 -10.45 -6.25
C ARG A 41 -5.01 -9.42 -6.31
N MET A 42 -4.72 -8.16 -6.64
CA MET A 42 -5.77 -7.15 -6.86
C MET A 42 -6.73 -7.51 -8.01
N ARG A 43 -6.27 -8.24 -9.04
CA ARG A 43 -7.13 -8.73 -10.12
C ARG A 43 -7.91 -9.96 -9.68
N ASP A 44 -7.21 -10.92 -9.08
CA ASP A 44 -7.77 -12.24 -8.77
C ASP A 44 -8.77 -12.16 -7.61
N ASP A 45 -8.38 -11.49 -6.51
CA ASP A 45 -9.14 -11.46 -5.26
C ASP A 45 -10.23 -10.37 -5.27
N HIS A 46 -10.06 -9.33 -6.09
CA HIS A 46 -10.94 -8.15 -6.09
C HIS A 46 -11.54 -7.79 -7.45
N GLY A 47 -11.26 -8.56 -8.51
CA GLY A 47 -11.84 -8.34 -9.85
C GLY A 47 -11.45 -7.00 -10.49
N LEU A 48 -10.37 -6.36 -10.04
CA LEU A 48 -10.01 -5.01 -10.49
C LEU A 48 -9.18 -5.02 -11.78
N SER A 49 -9.49 -4.11 -12.70
CA SER A 49 -8.62 -3.86 -13.85
C SER A 49 -7.40 -3.04 -13.45
N VAL A 50 -6.30 -3.73 -13.15
CA VAL A 50 -4.99 -3.14 -12.81
C VAL A 50 -4.01 -3.34 -13.98
N PRO A 51 -3.28 -2.31 -14.44
CA PRO A 51 -2.28 -2.46 -15.51
C PRO A 51 -1.15 -3.44 -15.16
N ASP A 52 -0.72 -4.25 -16.13
CA ASP A 52 0.46 -5.13 -16.00
C ASP A 52 1.80 -4.42 -15.79
N PRO A 53 2.07 -3.27 -16.45
CA PRO A 53 3.38 -2.65 -16.38
C PRO A 53 3.81 -2.28 -14.96
N PRO A 54 5.12 -2.38 -14.66
CA PRO A 54 5.69 -1.88 -13.41
C PRO A 54 5.47 -0.36 -13.33
N GLY A 55 4.71 0.09 -12.33
CA GLY A 55 4.42 1.52 -12.12
C GLY A 55 3.03 1.81 -11.55
N ALA A 56 2.07 0.91 -11.71
CA ALA A 56 0.71 1.15 -11.20
C ALA A 56 0.68 1.35 -9.67
N ILE A 57 1.52 0.61 -8.92
CA ILE A 57 1.69 0.81 -7.46
C ILE A 57 2.35 2.17 -7.17
N ALA A 58 3.36 2.55 -7.94
CA ALA A 58 4.07 3.82 -7.75
C ALA A 58 3.14 5.04 -7.88
N ILE A 59 2.14 4.99 -8.77
CA ILE A 59 1.11 6.03 -8.89
C ILE A 59 0.26 6.13 -7.61
N HIS A 60 -0.10 5.00 -6.99
CA HIS A 60 -0.82 5.03 -5.72
C HIS A 60 0.04 5.65 -4.60
N LEU A 61 1.33 5.32 -4.56
CA LEU A 61 2.28 5.88 -3.60
C LEU A 61 2.51 7.39 -3.82
N SER A 62 2.55 7.85 -5.07
CA SER A 62 2.72 9.28 -5.36
C SER A 62 1.55 10.12 -4.84
N HIS A 63 0.32 9.59 -4.84
CA HIS A 63 -0.82 10.30 -4.24
C HIS A 63 -0.63 10.55 -2.74
N TYR A 64 -0.23 9.52 -1.97
CA TYR A 64 0.02 9.70 -0.53
C TYR A 64 1.17 10.68 -0.26
N THR A 65 2.17 10.68 -1.14
CA THR A 65 3.28 11.64 -1.06
C THR A 65 2.79 13.08 -1.30
N GLN A 66 1.89 13.27 -2.27
CA GLN A 66 1.31 14.58 -2.60
C GLN A 66 0.34 15.09 -1.53
N TRP A 67 -0.44 14.19 -0.92
CA TRP A 67 -1.47 14.58 0.05
C TRP A 67 -0.93 14.81 1.45
N TYR A 68 0.08 14.04 1.88
CA TYR A 68 0.50 14.02 3.28
C TYR A 68 1.98 14.32 3.47
N SER A 69 2.85 13.56 2.81
CA SER A 69 4.31 13.79 2.71
C SER A 69 5.00 12.52 2.21
N GLU A 70 6.26 12.65 1.82
CA GLU A 70 7.10 11.48 1.55
C GLU A 70 7.32 10.61 2.80
N GLU A 71 7.50 11.24 3.96
CA GLU A 71 7.66 10.54 5.25
C GLU A 71 6.42 9.72 5.58
N PHE A 72 5.23 10.34 5.52
CA PHE A 72 3.96 9.64 5.72
C PHE A 72 3.82 8.44 4.77
N ARG A 73 4.13 8.63 3.48
CA ARG A 73 4.07 7.53 2.51
C ARG A 73 5.00 6.38 2.88
N ARG A 74 6.23 6.67 3.34
CA ARG A 74 7.22 5.65 3.74
C ARG A 74 6.81 4.93 5.03
N ASP A 75 6.19 5.65 5.95
CA ASP A 75 5.61 5.09 7.18
C ASP A 75 4.39 4.20 6.89
N LEU A 76 3.62 4.53 5.85
CA LEU A 76 2.40 3.82 5.47
C LEU A 76 2.68 2.57 4.63
N ILE A 77 3.40 2.73 3.51
CA ILE A 77 3.80 1.64 2.61
C ILE A 77 5.28 1.84 2.26
N PRO A 78 6.20 1.30 3.08
CA PRO A 78 7.60 1.27 2.73
C PRO A 78 7.81 0.43 1.46
N GLY A 79 8.77 0.85 0.65
CA GLY A 79 9.14 0.17 -0.60
C GLY A 79 10.64 -0.03 -0.69
N ARG A 80 11.06 -1.17 -1.22
CA ARG A 80 12.47 -1.49 -1.49
C ARG A 80 12.63 -2.17 -2.85
N TRP A 81 13.84 -2.22 -3.37
CA TRP A 81 14.16 -3.01 -4.55
C TRP A 81 14.60 -4.41 -4.10
N GLU A 82 14.05 -5.46 -4.73
CA GLU A 82 14.40 -6.87 -4.47
C GLU A 82 15.88 -7.15 -4.79
N ASP A 83 16.42 -6.43 -5.80
CA ASP A 83 17.79 -6.56 -6.26
C ASP A 83 18.37 -5.23 -6.78
N ASN A 84 19.70 -5.16 -6.86
CA ASN A 84 20.45 -4.06 -7.50
C ASN A 84 20.10 -3.84 -8.99
N SER A 85 19.30 -4.72 -9.60
CA SER A 85 18.83 -4.66 -10.98
C SER A 85 17.64 -3.71 -11.20
N ARG A 86 16.97 -3.24 -10.13
CA ARG A 86 15.76 -2.36 -10.17
C ARG A 86 14.57 -2.93 -10.95
N VAL A 87 14.52 -4.24 -11.19
CA VAL A 87 13.44 -4.86 -11.99
C VAL A 87 12.17 -5.06 -11.15
N HIS A 88 12.33 -5.40 -9.87
CA HIS A 88 11.23 -5.70 -8.97
C HIS A 88 11.31 -4.82 -7.70
N ALA A 89 10.25 -4.06 -7.48
CA ALA A 89 10.02 -3.36 -6.23
C ALA A 89 9.12 -4.21 -5.32
N GLU A 90 9.48 -4.27 -4.05
CA GLU A 90 8.72 -4.92 -2.99
C GLU A 90 8.13 -3.87 -2.06
N PHE A 91 6.95 -4.19 -1.52
CA PHE A 91 6.21 -3.35 -0.62
C PHE A 91 5.67 -4.19 0.53
N ARG A 92 5.55 -3.57 1.70
CA ARG A 92 4.82 -4.11 2.84
C ARG A 92 3.96 -3.00 3.45
N LEU A 93 3.05 -3.36 4.34
CA LEU A 93 2.43 -2.37 5.19
C LEU A 93 3.44 -1.90 6.25
N GLY A 94 3.49 -0.60 6.51
CA GLY A 94 4.32 -0.07 7.58
C GLY A 94 3.67 -0.24 8.95
N GLU A 95 4.49 -0.53 9.95
CA GLU A 95 4.06 -0.91 11.30
C GLU A 95 3.34 0.23 12.03
N LYS A 96 3.63 1.48 11.68
CA LYS A 96 3.13 2.68 12.39
C LYS A 96 1.60 2.79 12.40
N TYR A 97 0.96 2.44 11.28
CA TYR A 97 -0.49 2.55 11.11
C TYR A 97 -1.17 1.19 10.91
N GLU A 98 -0.44 0.08 11.12
CA GLU A 98 -0.95 -1.27 10.84
C GLU A 98 -2.20 -1.59 11.65
N ASP A 99 -2.20 -1.28 12.95
CA ASP A 99 -3.34 -1.56 13.85
C ASP A 99 -4.61 -0.80 13.41
N GLU A 100 -4.50 0.50 13.11
CA GLU A 100 -5.64 1.30 12.63
C GLU A 100 -6.19 0.78 11.31
N LEU A 101 -5.32 0.35 10.40
CA LEU A 101 -5.73 -0.21 9.12
C LEU A 101 -6.39 -1.57 9.30
N ARG A 102 -5.86 -2.45 10.17
CA ARG A 102 -6.50 -3.73 10.52
C ARG A 102 -7.89 -3.49 11.10
N ASP A 103 -8.01 -2.63 12.09
CA ASP A 103 -9.28 -2.26 12.71
C ASP A 103 -10.30 -1.67 11.72
N TRP A 104 -9.84 -0.98 10.68
CA TRP A 104 -10.71 -0.47 9.63
C TRP A 104 -11.17 -1.56 8.65
N PHE A 105 -10.27 -2.44 8.22
CA PHE A 105 -10.55 -3.42 7.16
C PHE A 105 -11.16 -4.74 7.67
N ASP A 106 -11.05 -5.05 8.96
CA ASP A 106 -11.64 -6.23 9.60
C ASP A 106 -13.10 -6.01 10.08
N LYS A 107 -13.64 -4.79 9.91
CA LYS A 107 -15.06 -4.45 10.14
C LYS A 107 -15.96 -4.91 8.98
#